data_AF-Q8I1I5-F1
#
_entry.id   AF-Q8I1I5-F1
#
_cell.length_a   1.000
_cell.length_b   1.000
_cell.length_c   1.000
_cell.angle_alpha   90.00
_cell.angle_beta   90.00
_cell.angle_gamma   90.00
#
_symmetry.space_group_name_H-M   'P 1'
#
loop_
_entity.id
_entity.type
_entity.pdbx_description
1 polymer ?
#
loop_
_entity_poly.entity_id
_entity_poly.type
_entity_poly.pdbx_seq_one_letter_code
_entity_poly.pdbx_strand_id
1 'polypeptide(L)'
;MNYNEPDRIQKAAKAAKKAETKIYDFYVRKLENQKKVAAREILDNAYFETVYCIKTFYEGGMELQFNDCMQHVIDLHIGRLKSLLQITTERYSSGASRLNIWHW
;
A
#
# COMPACT_ATOMS: atom_id res chain seq x y z
N MET A 1 25.89 -7.71 14.67
CA MET A 1 24.59 -7.82 13.98
C MET A 1 24.25 -9.30 13.91
N ASN A 2 23.29 -9.78 14.71
CA ASN A 2 22.96 -11.20 14.81
C ASN A 2 21.94 -11.58 13.72
N TYR A 3 22.41 -11.62 12.47
CA TYR A 3 21.64 -12.13 11.34
C TYR A 3 21.45 -13.67 11.37
N ASN A 4 21.76 -14.32 12.48
CA ASN A 4 21.90 -15.77 12.60
C ASN A 4 20.74 -16.44 13.35
N GLU A 5 19.56 -15.81 13.44
CA GLU A 5 18.34 -16.50 13.88
C GLU A 5 17.50 -16.86 12.64
N PRO A 6 17.58 -18.12 12.14
CA PRO A 6 16.82 -18.56 10.97
C PRO A 6 15.30 -18.26 11.08
N ASP A 7 14.77 -18.30 12.30
CA ASP A 7 13.37 -17.96 12.59
C ASP A 7 13.05 -16.49 12.24
N ARG A 8 13.91 -15.54 12.62
CA ARG A 8 13.71 -14.12 12.29
C ARG A 8 13.77 -13.89 10.78
N ILE A 9 14.68 -14.56 10.08
CA ILE A 9 14.77 -14.47 8.62
C ILE A 9 13.47 -14.97 7.98
N GLN A 10 12.98 -16.15 8.39
CA GLN A 10 11.75 -16.72 7.86
C GLN A 10 10.52 -15.85 8.15
N LYS A 11 10.39 -15.33 9.38
CA LYS A 11 9.32 -14.41 9.77
C LYS A 11 9.33 -13.13 8.94
N ALA A 12 10.49 -12.50 8.81
CA ALA A 12 10.65 -11.29 8.01
C ALA A 12 10.31 -11.54 6.53
N ALA A 13 10.82 -12.63 5.94
CA ALA A 13 10.54 -12.99 4.55
C ALA A 13 9.03 -13.25 4.31
N LYS A 14 8.37 -13.96 5.22
CA LYS A 14 6.93 -14.23 5.13
C LYS A 14 6.11 -12.94 5.23
N ALA A 15 6.48 -12.03 6.14
CA ALA A 15 5.81 -10.76 6.30
C ALA A 15 6.02 -9.84 5.09
N ALA A 16 7.25 -9.75 4.56
CA ALA A 16 7.57 -9.00 3.36
C ALA A 16 6.73 -9.48 2.16
N LYS A 17 6.71 -10.80 1.93
CA LYS A 17 5.89 -11.40 0.86
C LYS A 17 4.40 -11.10 1.04
N LYS A 18 3.90 -11.11 2.28
CA LYS A 18 2.49 -10.75 2.58
C LYS A 18 2.21 -9.29 2.24
N ALA A 19 3.10 -8.37 2.63
CA ALA A 19 2.93 -6.94 2.35
C ALA A 19 2.97 -6.67 0.84
N GLU A 20 3.98 -7.18 0.15
CA GLU A 20 4.09 -7.10 -1.30
C GLU A 20 2.85 -7.67 -1.98
N THR A 21 2.43 -8.90 -1.65
CA THR A 21 1.25 -9.53 -2.26
C THR A 21 0.02 -8.65 -2.11
N LYS A 22 -0.28 -8.17 -0.89
CA LYS A 22 -1.48 -7.37 -0.63
C LYS A 22 -1.47 -6.02 -1.35
N ILE A 23 -0.34 -5.31 -1.31
CA ILE A 23 -0.22 -3.97 -1.89
C ILE A 23 -0.14 -4.06 -3.42
N TYR A 24 0.67 -4.98 -3.95
CA TYR A 24 0.84 -5.17 -5.37
C TYR A 24 -0.39 -5.77 -6.05
N ASP A 25 -1.10 -6.73 -5.43
CA ASP A 25 -2.38 -7.22 -5.98
C ASP A 25 -3.41 -6.09 -6.09
N PHE A 26 -3.46 -5.17 -5.13
CA PHE A 26 -4.33 -4.01 -5.22
C PHE A 26 -3.92 -3.11 -6.39
N TYR A 27 -2.62 -2.82 -6.50
CA TYR A 27 -2.07 -2.01 -7.59
C TYR A 27 -2.34 -2.59 -8.98
N VAL A 28 -2.13 -3.90 -9.18
CA VAL A 28 -2.30 -4.53 -10.50
C VAL A 28 -3.78 -4.69 -10.86
N ARG A 29 -4.60 -5.14 -9.90
CA ARG A 29 -5.98 -5.59 -10.20
C ARG A 29 -7.02 -4.49 -10.08
N LYS A 30 -6.75 -3.42 -9.31
CA LYS A 30 -7.76 -2.39 -8.99
C LYS A 30 -7.46 -1.03 -9.59
N LEU A 31 -6.22 -0.75 -10.01
CA LEU A 31 -5.85 0.54 -10.62
C LEU A 31 -5.79 0.45 -12.15
N GLU A 32 -6.50 1.37 -12.79
CA GLU A 32 -6.39 1.63 -14.23
C GLU A 32 -4.97 2.10 -14.60
N ASN A 33 -4.53 1.82 -15.83
CA ASN A 33 -3.15 2.11 -16.28
C ASN A 33 -2.75 3.59 -16.12
N GLN A 34 -3.67 4.53 -16.30
CA GLN A 34 -3.40 5.96 -16.14
C GLN A 34 -3.11 6.36 -14.68
N LYS A 35 -3.59 5.58 -13.70
CA LYS A 35 -3.43 5.85 -12.25
C LYS A 35 -2.20 5.16 -11.66
N LYS A 36 -1.56 4.27 -12.43
CA LYS A 36 -0.37 3.53 -12.02
C LYS A 36 0.85 4.43 -11.83
N VAL A 37 0.96 5.52 -12.57
CA VAL A 37 2.05 6.50 -12.41
C VAL A 37 1.99 7.16 -11.04
N ALA A 38 0.82 7.68 -10.64
CA ALA A 38 0.61 8.28 -9.32
C ALA A 38 0.68 7.25 -8.18
N ALA A 39 0.27 6.00 -8.44
CA ALA A 39 0.36 4.93 -7.46
C ALA A 39 1.80 4.41 -7.25
N ARG A 40 2.73 4.69 -8.16
CA ARG A 40 4.12 4.21 -8.08
C ARG A 40 4.84 4.75 -6.85
N GLU A 41 4.67 6.04 -6.54
CA GLU A 41 5.23 6.66 -5.33
C GLU A 41 4.69 5.99 -4.05
N ILE A 42 3.42 5.56 -4.06
CA ILE A 42 2.82 4.83 -2.93
C ILE A 42 3.47 3.46 -2.75
N LEU A 43 3.85 2.78 -3.85
CA LEU A 43 4.57 1.51 -3.80
C LEU A 43 6.01 1.69 -3.32
N ASP A 44 6.71 2.72 -3.80
CA ASP A 44 8.10 2.99 -3.41
C ASP A 44 8.19 3.31 -1.91
N ASN A 45 7.24 4.09 -1.39
CA ASN A 45 7.14 4.35 0.05
C ASN A 45 6.79 3.08 0.85
N ALA A 46 5.89 2.23 0.35
CA ALA A 46 5.57 0.96 1.02
C ALA A 46 6.78 0.03 1.10
N TYR A 47 7.59 -0.01 0.04
CA TYR A 47 8.84 -0.75 0.02
C TYR A 47 9.82 -0.20 1.06
N PHE A 48 10.03 1.12 1.09
CA PHE A 48 10.94 1.75 2.05
C PHE A 48 10.54 1.48 3.50
N GLU A 49 9.26 1.66 3.85
CA GLU A 49 8.77 1.41 5.20
C GLU A 49 8.84 -0.09 5.57
N THR A 50 8.56 -0.99 4.62
CA THR A 50 8.75 -2.45 4.83
C THR A 50 10.20 -2.79 5.17
N VAL A 51 11.15 -2.24 4.40
CA VAL A 51 12.59 -2.45 4.65
C VAL A 51 12.99 -1.91 6.03
N TYR A 52 12.44 -0.77 6.43
CA TYR A 52 12.67 -0.20 7.76
C TYR A 52 12.17 -1.10 8.90
N CYS A 53 10.94 -1.63 8.79
CA CYS A 53 10.39 -2.58 9.77
C CYS A 53 11.29 -3.82 9.90
N ILE A 54 11.73 -4.39 8.77
CA ILE A 54 12.59 -5.58 8.74
C ILE A 54 13.95 -5.30 9.35
N LYS A 55 14.57 -4.17 9.01
CA LYS A 55 15.86 -3.77 9.57
C LYS A 55 15.80 -3.66 11.09
N THR A 56 14.79 -2.97 11.61
CA THR A 56 14.56 -2.82 13.06
C THR A 56 14.39 -4.19 13.74
N PHE A 57 13.68 -5.11 13.10
CA PHE A 57 13.50 -6.48 13.61
C PHE A 57 14.81 -7.28 13.62
N TYR A 58 15.66 -7.13 12.60
CA TYR A 58 16.99 -7.75 12.56
C TYR A 58 17.99 -7.14 13.53
N GLU A 59 17.79 -5.90 13.94
CA GLU A 59 18.58 -5.22 14.97
C GLU A 59 18.19 -5.63 16.41
N GLY A 60 17.26 -6.56 16.56
CA GLY A 60 16.84 -7.10 17.86
C GLY A 60 15.46 -6.61 18.32
N GLY A 61 14.71 -5.90 17.46
CA GLY A 61 13.35 -5.47 17.75
C GLY A 61 12.43 -6.63 18.17
N MET A 62 11.41 -6.32 18.97
CA MET A 62 10.42 -7.29 19.43
C MET A 62 9.53 -7.74 18.27
N GLU A 63 9.19 -9.03 18.23
CA GLU A 63 8.34 -9.59 17.17
C GLU A 63 6.95 -8.93 17.12
N LEU A 64 6.37 -8.58 18.27
CA LEU A 64 5.07 -7.88 18.32
C LEU A 64 5.14 -6.54 17.58
N GLN A 65 6.16 -5.73 17.89
CA GLN A 65 6.38 -4.43 17.23
C GLN A 65 6.66 -4.58 15.73
N PHE A 66 7.40 -5.61 15.35
CA PHE A 66 7.62 -5.94 13.95
C PHE A 66 6.30 -6.25 13.22
N ASN A 67 5.45 -7.09 13.82
CA ASN A 67 4.15 -7.45 13.25
C ASN A 67 3.22 -6.22 13.12
N ASP A 68 3.19 -5.36 14.14
CA ASP A 68 2.41 -4.12 14.14
C ASP A 68 2.91 -3.16 13.05
N CYS A 69 4.25 -3.00 12.91
CA CYS A 69 4.87 -2.19 11.87
C CYS A 69 4.48 -2.69 10.47
N MET A 70 4.62 -4.00 10.22
CA MET A 70 4.26 -4.59 8.94
C MET A 70 2.76 -4.46 8.61
N GLN A 71 1.89 -4.62 9.61
CA GLN A 71 0.45 -4.46 9.44
C GLN A 71 0.08 -2.99 9.16
N HIS A 72 0.73 -2.05 9.85
CA HIS A 72 0.58 -0.61 9.60
C HIS A 72 0.95 -0.24 8.16
N VAL A 73 2.09 -0.70 7.65
CA VAL A 73 2.51 -0.47 6.25
C VAL A 73 1.44 -0.96 5.27
N ILE A 74 0.90 -2.16 5.48
CA ILE A 74 -0.15 -2.71 4.63
C ILE A 74 -1.39 -1.80 4.64
N ASP A 75 -1.89 -1.46 5.82
CA ASP A 75 -3.16 -0.73 5.96
C ASP A 75 -3.04 0.71 5.46
N LEU A 76 -1.93 1.38 5.78
CA LEU A 76 -1.65 2.74 5.33
C LEU A 76 -1.59 2.82 3.81
N HIS A 77 -0.80 1.96 3.17
CA HIS A 77 -0.58 2.04 1.73
C HIS A 77 -1.78 1.54 0.94
N ILE A 78 -2.52 0.53 1.42
CA ILE A 78 -3.83 0.18 0.84
C ILE A 78 -4.81 1.35 0.97
N GLY A 79 -4.83 2.04 2.12
CA GLY A 79 -5.63 3.25 2.32
C GLY A 79 -5.32 4.33 1.29
N ARG A 80 -4.04 4.65 1.11
CA ARG A 80 -3.58 5.62 0.09
C ARG A 80 -3.99 5.22 -1.33
N LEU A 81 -3.84 3.95 -1.69
CA LEU A 81 -4.27 3.43 -3.01
C LEU A 81 -5.79 3.53 -3.20
N LYS A 82 -6.58 3.27 -2.15
CA LYS A 82 -8.05 3.45 -2.18
C LYS A 82 -8.45 4.91 -2.34
N SER A 83 -7.80 5.83 -1.64
CA SER A 83 -8.05 7.27 -1.77
C SER A 83 -7.73 7.76 -3.18
N LEU A 84 -6.65 7.26 -3.79
CA LEU A 84 -6.32 7.56 -5.19
C LEU A 84 -7.44 7.10 -6.15
N LEU A 85 -8.05 5.95 -5.91
CA LEU A 85 -9.23 5.51 -6.67
C LEU A 85 -10.41 6.46 -6.47
N GLN A 86 -10.78 6.77 -5.21
CA GLN A 86 -11.95 7.59 -4.88
C GLN A 86 -11.89 8.99 -5.50
N ILE A 87 -10.77 9.70 -5.35
CA ILE A 87 -10.57 11.05 -5.90
C ILE A 87 -10.78 11.08 -7.42
N THR A 88 -10.36 10.00 -8.11
CA THR A 88 -10.55 9.91 -9.56
C THR A 88 -11.99 9.59 -9.94
N THR A 89 -12.69 8.69 -9.24
CA THR A 89 -14.11 8.40 -9.49
C THR A 89 -14.99 9.64 -9.33
N GLU A 90 -14.76 10.43 -8.28
CA GLU A 90 -15.56 11.65 -8.02
C GLU A 90 -15.37 12.71 -9.11
N ARG A 91 -14.15 12.84 -9.67
CA ARG A 91 -13.87 13.73 -10.80
C ARG A 91 -14.51 13.30 -12.12
N TYR A 92 -14.78 12.01 -12.32
CA TYR A 92 -15.51 11.55 -13.52
C TYR A 92 -17.03 11.69 -13.40
N SER A 93 -17.58 11.76 -12.18
CA SER A 93 -19.02 11.94 -11.95
C SER A 93 -19.54 13.38 -12.04
N SER A 94 -18.69 14.40 -12.26
CA SER A 94 -19.12 15.80 -12.35
C SER A 94 -19.44 16.30 -13.77
N GLY A 95 -19.46 15.42 -14.79
CA GLY A 95 -19.60 15.82 -16.20
C GLY A 95 -20.95 15.55 -16.87
N ALA A 96 -21.90 14.88 -16.22
CA ALA A 96 -23.17 14.53 -16.84
C ALA A 96 -24.33 14.53 -15.84
N SER A 97 -24.77 15.73 -15.42
CA SER A 97 -26.14 15.89 -14.93
C SER A 97 -26.69 17.29 -15.24
N ARG A 98 -27.36 17.34 -16.39
CA ARG A 98 -28.65 18.03 -16.62
C ARG A 98 -28.63 19.56 -16.73
N LEU A 99 -28.00 20.06 -17.79
CA LEU A 99 -28.58 21.19 -18.54
C LEU A 99 -29.75 20.66 -19.38
N ASN A 100 -30.96 20.75 -18.83
CA ASN A 100 -32.22 20.78 -19.59
C ASN A 100 -33.21 21.61 -18.77
N ILE A 101 -32.91 22.90 -18.61
CA ILE A 101 -33.93 23.88 -18.24
C ILE A 101 -34.55 24.31 -19.57
N TRP A 102 -35.70 23.73 -19.88
CA TRP A 102 -36.50 24.11 -21.02
C TRP A 102 -36.95 25.56 -20.85
N HIS A 103 -36.62 26.40 -21.83
CA HIS A 103 -37.36 27.63 -22.10
C HIS A 103 -38.80 27.24 -22.47
N TRP A 104 -39.79 27.77 -21.76
CA TRP A 104 -41.02 28.43 -22.23
C TRP A 104 -41.72 29.04 -21.02
#